data_AF-A0A5F2HWK0-F1
#
_entry.id   AF-A0A5F2HWK0-F1
#
_cell.length_a   1.000
_cell.length_b   1.000
_cell.length_c   1.000
_cell.angle_alpha   90.00
_cell.angle_beta   90.00
_cell.angle_gamma   90.00
#
_symmetry.space_group_name_H-M   'P 1'
#
loop_
_entity.id
_entity.type
_entity.pdbx_description
1 polymer ?
#
loop_
_entity_poly.entity_id
_entity_poly.type
_entity_poly.pdbx_seq_one_letter_code
_entity_poly.pdbx_strand_id
1 'polypeptide(L)'
;MRLFAFVAIAGFMIAGPVAEQVLGVQTAWLRSWTMFSAIGMGVIDASFEIRQPDGTLVPLDRFELLGARRDGGLKWIESRAELASVIRRLCTAAGQGADIRVRARQATRSGWQIVRTDAENACAD
;
A
#
# COMPACT_ATOMS: atom_id res chain seq x y z
N MET A 1 -2.40 46.56 -18.31
CA MET A 1 -2.83 45.97 -17.02
C MET A 1 -3.16 44.48 -17.09
N ARG A 2 -3.96 44.01 -18.08
CA ARG A 2 -4.26 42.57 -18.23
C ARG A 2 -3.03 41.68 -18.38
N LEU A 3 -2.05 42.08 -19.19
CA LEU A 3 -0.81 41.31 -19.41
C LEU A 3 -0.05 41.03 -18.10
N PHE A 4 0.12 42.06 -17.25
CA PHE A 4 0.80 41.91 -15.97
C PHE A 4 0.05 40.98 -15.01
N ALA A 5 -1.28 41.05 -14.98
CA ALA A 5 -2.10 40.12 -14.20
C ALA A 5 -1.93 38.67 -14.70
N PHE A 6 -1.92 38.45 -16.01
CA PHE A 6 -1.67 37.13 -16.59
C PHE A 6 -0.29 36.57 -16.27
N VAL A 7 0.76 37.39 -16.41
CA VAL A 7 2.14 36.99 -16.08
C VAL A 7 2.28 36.66 -14.59
N ALA A 8 1.64 37.44 -13.71
CA ALA A 8 1.66 37.17 -12.27
C ALA A 8 0.96 35.85 -11.92
N ILE A 9 -0.22 35.58 -12.51
CA ILE A 9 -0.96 34.33 -12.30
C ILE A 9 -0.18 33.14 -12.84
N ALA A 10 0.37 33.26 -14.06
CA ALA A 10 1.17 32.20 -14.67
C ALA A 10 2.45 31.91 -13.87
N GLY A 11 3.14 32.96 -13.41
CA GLY A 11 4.31 32.82 -12.54
C GLY A 11 3.97 32.11 -11.24
N PHE A 12 2.84 32.45 -10.60
CA PHE A 12 2.38 31.78 -9.39
C PHE A 12 2.02 30.31 -9.62
N MET A 13 1.36 29.98 -10.74
CA MET A 13 1.02 28.60 -11.10
C MET A 13 2.26 27.71 -11.33
N ILE A 14 3.34 28.28 -11.86
CA ILE A 14 4.59 27.55 -12.18
C ILE A 14 5.54 27.49 -10.97
N ALA A 15 5.49 28.48 -10.07
CA ALA A 15 6.41 28.58 -8.94
C ALA A 15 6.33 27.37 -7.98
N GLY A 16 5.14 26.83 -7.74
CA GLY A 16 4.94 25.64 -6.87
C GLY A 16 5.68 24.40 -7.38
N PRO A 17 5.39 23.91 -8.60
CA PRO A 17 6.08 22.75 -9.18
C PRO A 17 7.60 22.94 -9.31
N VAL A 18 8.07 24.13 -9.71
CA VAL A 18 9.52 24.39 -9.89
C VAL A 18 10.27 24.35 -8.56
N ALA A 19 9.70 24.90 -7.48
CA ALA A 19 10.32 24.87 -6.16
C ALA A 19 10.47 23.43 -5.64
N GLU A 20 9.50 22.56 -5.88
CA GLU A 20 9.56 21.16 -5.45
C GLU A 20 10.50 20.32 -6.35
N GLN A 21 10.44 20.49 -7.68
CA GLN A 21 11.14 19.63 -8.64
C GLN A 21 12.62 20.01 -8.86
N VAL A 22 12.98 21.29 -8.78
CA VAL A 22 14.35 21.77 -9.04
C VAL A 22 15.11 22.01 -7.74
N LEU A 23 14.44 22.52 -6.70
CA LEU A 23 15.09 22.92 -5.46
C LEU A 23 14.90 21.90 -4.33
N GLY A 24 13.97 20.94 -4.47
CA GLY A 24 13.69 19.93 -3.44
C GLY A 24 13.12 20.51 -2.14
N VAL A 25 12.67 21.76 -2.15
CA VAL A 25 12.20 22.49 -0.96
C VAL A 25 10.69 22.38 -0.84
N GLN A 26 10.22 21.64 0.18
CA GLN A 26 8.80 21.57 0.53
C GLN A 26 8.49 22.64 1.59
N THR A 27 7.88 23.76 1.18
CA THR A 27 7.39 24.80 2.11
C THR A 27 5.87 24.82 2.13
N ALA A 28 5.28 25.14 3.29
CA ALA A 28 3.83 25.21 3.46
C ALA A 28 3.14 26.24 2.53
N TRP A 29 3.90 27.20 1.99
CA TRP A 29 3.41 28.29 1.15
C TRP A 29 3.46 27.98 -0.36
N LEU A 30 4.36 27.10 -0.80
CA LEU A 30 4.52 26.67 -2.19
C LEU A 30 4.09 25.20 -2.38
N ARG A 31 3.02 24.81 -1.70
CA ARG A 31 2.51 23.43 -1.77
C ARG A 31 2.08 23.12 -3.20
N SER A 32 2.62 22.06 -3.79
CA SER A 32 2.20 21.63 -5.13
C SER A 32 0.71 21.34 -5.16
N TRP A 33 0.02 21.91 -6.14
CA TRP A 33 -1.37 21.63 -6.44
C TRP A 33 -1.47 20.23 -7.05
N THR A 34 -1.37 19.20 -6.22
CA THR A 34 -1.54 17.80 -6.63
C THR A 34 -3.04 17.52 -6.77
N MET A 35 -3.50 17.42 -8.02
CA MET A 35 -4.91 17.18 -8.37
C MET A 35 -5.42 15.82 -7.87
N PHE A 36 -4.53 14.86 -7.56
CA PHE A 36 -4.83 13.50 -7.10
C PHE A 36 -4.05 13.18 -5.82
N SER A 37 -4.41 13.78 -4.69
CA SER A 37 -3.57 13.71 -3.48
C SER A 37 -3.86 12.55 -2.53
N ALA A 38 -4.76 11.61 -2.86
CA ALA A 38 -5.11 10.54 -1.91
C ALA A 38 -5.61 9.18 -2.44
N ILE A 39 -5.81 8.99 -3.74
CA ILE A 39 -6.29 7.69 -4.25
C ILE A 39 -5.18 6.65 -4.06
N GLY A 40 -5.43 5.67 -3.20
CA GLY A 40 -4.50 4.56 -2.91
C GLY A 40 -3.58 4.78 -1.71
N MET A 41 -3.59 5.94 -1.04
CA MET A 41 -2.86 6.10 0.23
C MET A 41 -3.50 5.26 1.33
N GLY A 42 -2.70 4.55 2.12
CA GLY A 42 -3.16 3.68 3.19
C GLY A 42 -3.45 2.24 2.75
N VAL A 43 -3.63 2.00 1.44
CA VAL A 43 -3.85 0.66 0.89
C VAL A 43 -2.62 -0.22 1.15
N ILE A 44 -2.89 -1.45 1.56
CA ILE A 44 -1.90 -2.48 1.78
C ILE A 44 -1.86 -3.40 0.56
N ASP A 45 -0.68 -3.47 -0.05
CA ASP A 45 -0.33 -4.51 -0.99
C ASP A 45 0.28 -5.68 -0.21
N ALA A 46 -0.34 -6.85 -0.32
CA ALA A 46 0.05 -8.05 0.43
C ALA A 46 0.05 -9.29 -0.46
N SER A 47 1.17 -10.02 -0.41
CA SER A 47 1.32 -11.35 -1.02
C SER A 47 1.43 -12.40 0.07
N PHE A 48 0.85 -13.56 -0.21
CA PHE A 48 0.78 -14.70 0.70
C PHE A 48 1.42 -15.89 0.01
N GLU A 49 2.27 -16.60 0.73
CA GLU A 49 2.89 -17.85 0.30
C GLU A 49 2.70 -18.87 1.42
N ILE A 50 2.57 -20.15 1.06
CA ILE A 50 2.47 -21.24 2.03
C ILE A 50 3.61 -22.22 1.79
N ARG A 51 4.22 -22.68 2.88
CA ARG A 51 5.23 -23.74 2.84
C ARG A 51 4.54 -25.09 2.72
N GLN A 52 4.88 -25.82 1.67
CA GLN A 52 4.46 -27.20 1.48
C GLN A 52 5.28 -28.16 2.36
N PRO A 53 4.82 -29.41 2.56
CA PRO A 53 5.52 -30.40 3.38
C PRO A 53 6.94 -30.74 2.88
N ASP A 54 7.21 -30.52 1.59
CA ASP A 54 8.52 -30.67 0.95
C ASP A 54 9.48 -29.50 1.24
N GLY A 55 9.00 -28.45 1.93
CA GLY A 55 9.75 -27.24 2.24
C GLY A 55 9.64 -26.14 1.19
N THR A 56 8.97 -26.38 0.06
CA THR A 56 8.80 -25.40 -1.03
C THR A 56 7.80 -24.31 -0.63
N LEU A 57 8.10 -23.06 -0.93
CA LEU A 57 7.13 -21.95 -0.81
C LEU A 57 6.35 -21.81 -2.12
N VAL A 58 5.03 -21.87 -2.04
CA VAL A 58 4.14 -21.66 -3.19
C VAL A 58 3.18 -20.49 -2.94
N PRO A 59 2.81 -19.72 -3.98
CA PRO A 59 1.81 -18.67 -3.84
C PRO A 59 0.50 -19.21 -3.27
N LEU A 60 -0.05 -18.52 -2.27
CA LEU A 60 -1.31 -18.85 -1.64
C LEU A 60 -2.40 -17.88 -2.11
N ASP A 61 -3.42 -18.41 -2.80
CA ASP A 61 -4.59 -17.60 -3.15
C ASP A 61 -5.53 -17.46 -1.95
N ARG A 62 -5.54 -16.25 -1.37
CA ARG A 62 -6.39 -15.91 -0.22
C ARG A 62 -7.89 -16.04 -0.50
N PHE A 63 -8.33 -15.85 -1.74
CA PHE A 63 -9.74 -15.92 -2.12
C PHE A 63 -10.19 -17.38 -2.17
N GLU A 64 -9.37 -18.25 -2.75
CA GLU A 64 -9.64 -19.68 -2.80
C GLU A 64 -9.65 -20.30 -1.40
N LEU A 65 -8.61 -20.03 -0.59
CA LEU A 65 -8.52 -20.61 0.75
C LEU A 65 -9.65 -20.14 1.68
N LEU A 66 -10.12 -18.89 1.53
CA LEU A 66 -11.19 -18.34 2.37
C LEU A 66 -12.59 -18.48 1.76
N GLY A 67 -12.73 -19.13 0.59
CA GLY A 67 -14.01 -19.23 -0.12
C GLY A 67 -14.65 -17.87 -0.43
N ALA A 68 -13.83 -16.84 -0.64
CA ALA A 68 -14.28 -15.46 -0.81
C ALA A 68 -14.33 -15.06 -2.29
N ARG A 69 -15.28 -14.20 -2.65
CA ARG A 69 -15.36 -13.62 -3.99
C ARG A 69 -14.22 -12.61 -4.23
N ARG A 70 -13.65 -12.61 -5.44
CA ARG A 70 -12.59 -11.66 -5.85
C ARG A 70 -13.05 -10.21 -5.96
N ASP A 71 -14.34 -9.99 -6.18
CA ASP A 71 -14.97 -8.67 -6.24
C ASP A 71 -15.62 -8.24 -4.91
N GLY A 72 -15.44 -9.03 -3.85
CA GLY A 72 -15.97 -8.74 -2.52
C GLY A 72 -15.00 -7.96 -1.61
N GLY A 73 -15.32 -7.92 -0.32
CA GLY A 73 -14.54 -7.17 0.68
C GLY A 73 -13.06 -7.57 0.82
N LEU A 74 -12.67 -8.78 0.40
CA LEU A 74 -11.26 -9.23 0.44
C LEU A 74 -10.41 -8.69 -0.74
N LYS A 75 -11.04 -7.96 -1.68
CA LYS A 75 -10.37 -7.38 -2.84
C LYS A 75 -9.26 -6.43 -2.42
N TRP A 76 -9.54 -5.58 -1.45
CA TRP A 76 -8.61 -4.60 -0.90
C TRP A 76 -8.29 -4.93 0.55
N ILE A 77 -7.12 -4.48 1.00
CA ILE A 77 -6.76 -4.47 2.42
C ILE A 77 -6.47 -3.01 2.75
N GLU A 78 -7.38 -2.38 3.48
CA GLU A 78 -7.40 -0.93 3.71
C GLU A 78 -6.64 -0.54 4.98
N SER A 79 -6.37 -1.50 5.87
CA SER A 79 -5.71 -1.23 7.15
C SER A 79 -4.85 -2.39 7.66
N ARG A 80 -3.91 -2.07 8.56
CA ARG A 80 -3.08 -3.07 9.24
C ARG A 80 -3.91 -4.03 10.11
N ALA A 81 -5.00 -3.54 10.69
CA ALA A 81 -5.93 -4.35 11.46
C ALA A 81 -6.67 -5.35 10.56
N GLU A 82 -7.08 -4.91 9.38
CA GLU A 82 -7.67 -5.80 8.37
C GLU A 82 -6.65 -6.85 7.89
N LEU A 83 -5.41 -6.44 7.61
CA LEU A 83 -4.33 -7.38 7.27
C LEU A 83 -4.18 -8.46 8.35
N ALA A 84 -4.11 -8.07 9.64
CA ALA A 84 -4.03 -9.02 10.75
C ALA A 84 -5.26 -9.94 10.82
N SER A 85 -6.45 -9.41 10.54
CA SER A 85 -7.68 -10.21 10.47
C SER A 85 -7.64 -11.25 9.33
N VAL A 86 -7.17 -10.85 8.15
CA VAL A 86 -7.00 -11.75 6.99
C VAL A 86 -5.97 -12.84 7.31
N ILE A 87 -4.81 -12.48 7.88
CA ILE A 87 -3.77 -13.44 8.27
C ILE A 87 -4.35 -14.48 9.23
N ARG A 88 -5.05 -14.05 10.30
CA ARG A 88 -5.67 -14.98 11.26
C ARG A 88 -6.64 -15.95 10.58
N ARG A 89 -7.51 -15.43 9.70
CA ARG A 89 -8.46 -16.26 8.93
C ARG A 89 -7.74 -17.27 8.04
N LEU A 90 -6.66 -16.87 7.37
CA LEU A 90 -5.86 -17.76 6.53
C LEU A 90 -5.19 -18.85 7.36
N CYS A 91 -4.60 -18.51 8.51
CA CYS A 91 -4.00 -19.49 9.40
C CYS A 91 -5.04 -20.47 9.96
N THR A 92 -6.24 -20.00 10.33
CA THR A 92 -7.34 -20.88 10.74
C THR A 92 -7.78 -21.82 9.61
N ALA A 93 -7.90 -21.32 8.38
CA ALA A 93 -8.33 -22.10 7.23
C ALA A 93 -7.26 -23.10 6.75
N ALA A 94 -5.98 -22.75 6.85
CA ALA A 94 -4.86 -23.62 6.49
C ALA A 94 -4.64 -24.75 7.51
N GLY A 95 -5.12 -24.60 8.73
CA GLY A 95 -5.05 -25.60 9.79
C GLY A 95 -3.79 -25.50 10.66
N GLN A 96 -3.72 -26.36 11.67
CA GLN A 96 -2.62 -26.37 12.64
C GLN A 96 -1.29 -26.74 11.97
N GLY A 97 -0.23 -26.00 12.32
CA GLY A 97 1.11 -26.23 11.79
C GLY A 97 1.36 -25.65 10.40
N ALA A 98 0.40 -24.91 9.83
CA ALA A 98 0.62 -24.19 8.59
C ALA A 98 1.76 -23.16 8.75
N ASP A 99 2.59 -23.06 7.72
CA ASP A 99 3.62 -22.02 7.62
C ASP A 99 3.28 -21.09 6.47
N ILE A 100 2.63 -19.97 6.79
CA ILE A 100 2.25 -18.93 5.83
C ILE A 100 3.23 -17.78 5.95
N ARG A 101 3.87 -17.44 4.84
CA ARG A 101 4.76 -16.28 4.70
C ARG A 101 3.99 -15.12 4.11
N VAL A 102 4.13 -13.94 4.73
CA VAL A 102 3.35 -12.76 4.35
C VAL A 102 4.29 -11.59 4.14
N ARG A 103 4.32 -11.09 2.91
CA ARG A 103 4.99 -9.84 2.58
C ARG A 103 3.93 -8.77 2.39
N ALA A 104 4.04 -7.68 3.14
CA ALA A 104 3.08 -6.59 3.07
C ALA A 104 3.76 -5.23 3.09
N ARG A 105 3.28 -4.31 2.25
CA ARG A 105 3.70 -2.92 2.19
C ARG A 105 2.49 -2.00 2.11
N GLN A 106 2.58 -0.85 2.74
CA GLN A 106 1.54 0.17 2.77
C GLN A 106 1.94 1.36 1.93
N ALA A 107 1.03 1.85 1.11
CA ALA A 107 1.23 3.07 0.33
C ALA A 107 1.18 4.29 1.26
N THR A 108 2.26 5.07 1.28
CA THR A 108 2.38 6.34 2.00
C THR A 108 2.68 7.48 1.02
N ARG A 109 2.69 8.72 1.50
CA ARG A 109 3.09 9.88 0.69
C ARG A 109 4.53 9.82 0.20
N SER A 110 5.41 9.14 0.92
CA SER A 110 6.83 9.00 0.57
C SER A 110 7.12 7.70 -0.21
N GLY A 111 6.08 6.94 -0.59
CA GLY A 111 6.20 5.69 -1.33
C GLY A 111 5.72 4.47 -0.54
N TRP A 112 6.26 3.29 -0.85
CA TRP A 112 5.89 2.05 -0.17
C TRP A 112 6.65 1.89 1.13
N GLN A 113 5.94 1.78 2.24
CA GLN A 113 6.51 1.44 3.54
C GLN A 113 6.29 -0.04 3.83
N ILE A 114 7.35 -0.77 4.18
CA ILE A 114 7.24 -2.18 4.58
C ILE A 114 6.45 -2.28 5.90
N VAL A 115 5.40 -3.10 5.88
CA VAL A 115 4.55 -3.40 7.04
C VAL A 115 4.95 -4.74 7.64
N ARG A 116 5.28 -5.71 6.79
CA ARG A 116 5.66 -7.07 7.17
C ARG A 116 6.58 -7.70 6.13
N THR A 117 7.55 -8.46 6.58
CA THR A 117 8.42 -9.29 5.76
C THR A 117 8.01 -10.76 5.85
N ASP A 118 8.41 -11.55 4.86
CA ASP A 118 8.21 -13.00 4.76
C ASP A 118 9.21 -13.82 5.59
N ALA A 119 10.03 -13.17 6.41
CA ALA A 119 11.07 -13.82 7.21
C ALA A 119 10.51 -14.77 8.29
N GLU A 120 9.30 -14.49 8.78
CA GLU A 120 8.66 -15.20 9.88
C GLU A 120 7.36 -15.88 9.44
N ASN A 121 7.05 -17.02 10.06
CA ASN A 121 5.77 -17.69 9.85
C ASN A 121 4.66 -16.84 10.50
N ALA A 122 3.69 -16.42 9.72
CA ALA A 122 2.57 -15.60 10.18
C ALA A 122 1.53 -16.37 11.01
N CYS A 123 1.62 -17.70 11.05
CA CYS A 123 0.77 -18.59 11.84
C CYS A 123 1.48 -19.15 13.09
N ALA A 124 2.70 -18.69 13.40
CA ALA A 124 3.49 -19.19 14.53
C ALA A 124 3.08 -18.58 15.90
N ASP A 125 1.84 -18.12 16.03
CA ASP A 125 1.26 -17.58 17.27
C ASP A 125 0.44 -18.63 18.03
#